data_AF-A0A812QYU8-F1
#
_entry.id   AF-A0A812QYU8-F1
#
_cell.length_a   1.000
_cell.length_b   1.000
_cell.length_c   1.000
_cell.angle_alpha   90.00
_cell.angle_beta   90.00
_cell.angle_gamma   90.00
#
_symmetry.space_group_name_H-M   'P 1'
#
loop_
_entity.id
_entity.type
_entity.pdbx_description
1 polymer ?
#
loop_
_entity_poly.entity_id
_entity_poly.type
_entity_poly.pdbx_seq_one_letter_code
_entity_poly.pdbx_strand_id
1 'polypeptide(L)'
;MVFEGLHPIYDEKARSQLDLAIYIDIVNDVKFAWKVQRDVSERGWTEDQVREDIEKRLPDFSKYVDPQKANADVVLRYEPSDKGLPFLKVKLIQKKDGKFPMITLKKDLSLSGSEPGAELKMYDDEWFGSPVTVVEMDGEIDMDNMDSQLKEIEANMEGLPSKKEGELTE
;
A
#
# COMPACT_ATOMS: atom_id res chain seq x y z
N MET A 1 15.94 -5.26 -13.80
CA MET A 1 15.39 -6.63 -13.61
C MET A 1 14.51 -6.58 -12.38
N VAL A 2 13.38 -7.29 -12.35
CA VAL A 2 12.46 -7.32 -11.20
C VAL A 2 12.45 -8.73 -10.63
N PHE A 3 12.60 -8.83 -9.30
CA PHE A 3 12.44 -10.08 -8.57
C PHE A 3 11.21 -9.97 -7.69
N GLU A 4 10.24 -10.85 -7.92
CA GLU A 4 9.00 -10.91 -7.15
C GLU A 4 8.84 -12.25 -6.43
N GLY A 5 8.10 -12.25 -5.33
CA GLY A 5 7.79 -13.44 -4.56
C GLY A 5 7.81 -13.20 -3.06
N LEU A 6 7.89 -14.28 -2.29
CA LEU A 6 7.79 -14.24 -0.82
C LEU A 6 9.09 -13.87 -0.11
N HIS A 7 10.26 -14.06 -0.74
CA HIS A 7 11.59 -13.87 -0.13
C HIS A 7 12.61 -12.98 -0.88
N PRO A 8 12.25 -12.02 -1.78
CA PRO A 8 13.26 -11.19 -2.46
C PRO A 8 14.17 -10.38 -1.53
N ILE A 9 13.70 -10.04 -0.31
CA ILE A 9 14.38 -9.14 0.64
C ILE A 9 14.90 -9.91 1.87
N TYR A 10 14.68 -11.24 1.90
CA TYR A 10 14.96 -12.10 3.05
C TYR A 10 16.45 -12.28 3.31
N ASP A 11 17.19 -12.70 2.27
CA ASP A 11 18.63 -12.91 2.36
C ASP A 11 19.38 -11.58 2.22
N GLU A 12 20.32 -11.32 3.12
CA GLU A 12 21.08 -10.07 3.16
C GLU A 12 21.92 -9.86 1.90
N LYS A 13 22.52 -10.92 1.35
CA LYS A 13 23.33 -10.82 0.14
C LYS A 13 22.44 -10.49 -1.05
N ALA A 14 21.32 -11.20 -1.22
CA ALA A 14 20.35 -10.89 -2.27
C ALA A 14 19.86 -9.44 -2.16
N ARG A 15 19.44 -9.02 -0.96
CA ARG A 15 18.98 -7.65 -0.69
C ARG A 15 20.03 -6.59 -1.02
N SER A 16 21.29 -6.83 -0.69
CA SER A 16 22.38 -5.87 -0.99
C SER A 16 22.59 -5.61 -2.49
N GLN A 17 22.12 -6.52 -3.35
CA GLN A 17 22.19 -6.37 -4.82
C GLN A 17 20.96 -5.67 -5.40
N LEU A 18 19.93 -5.40 -4.60
CA LEU A 18 18.72 -4.72 -5.07
C LEU A 18 18.97 -3.22 -5.16
N ASP A 19 18.66 -2.62 -6.30
CA ASP A 19 18.65 -1.15 -6.48
C ASP A 19 17.46 -0.49 -5.79
N LEU A 20 16.40 -1.25 -5.52
CA LEU A 20 15.20 -0.80 -4.81
C LEU A 20 14.46 -2.02 -4.23
N ALA A 21 14.03 -1.95 -2.98
CA ALA A 21 13.23 -2.97 -2.31
C ALA A 21 11.84 -2.43 -1.97
N ILE A 22 10.80 -3.03 -2.56
CA ILE A 22 9.39 -2.69 -2.33
C ILE A 22 8.72 -3.85 -1.60
N TYR A 23 7.93 -3.55 -0.57
CA TYR A 23 7.11 -4.52 0.13
C TYR A 23 5.62 -4.13 0.09
N ILE A 24 4.75 -5.10 -0.18
CA ILE A 24 3.29 -4.90 -0.16
C ILE A 24 2.74 -5.51 1.12
N ASP A 25 2.31 -4.65 2.05
CA ASP A 25 1.81 -5.04 3.38
C ASP A 25 0.28 -4.92 3.45
N ILE A 26 -0.43 -6.01 3.16
CA ILE A 26 -1.88 -6.06 3.33
C ILE A 26 -2.17 -6.58 4.74
N VAL A 27 -2.85 -5.80 5.57
CA VAL A 27 -3.20 -6.24 6.93
C VAL A 27 -4.23 -7.37 6.91
N ASN A 28 -4.27 -8.14 8.00
CA ASN A 28 -5.05 -9.37 8.07
C ASN A 28 -6.55 -9.15 7.79
N ASP A 29 -7.12 -8.04 8.25
CA ASP A 29 -8.55 -7.74 8.04
C ASP A 29 -8.89 -7.58 6.55
N VAL A 30 -8.04 -6.87 5.81
CA VAL A 30 -8.18 -6.70 4.35
C VAL A 30 -7.93 -8.03 3.63
N LYS A 31 -6.88 -8.78 4.02
CA LYS A 31 -6.60 -10.12 3.48
C LYS A 31 -7.79 -11.07 3.68
N PHE A 32 -8.40 -11.04 4.86
CA PHE A 32 -9.54 -11.88 5.21
C PHE A 32 -10.75 -11.49 4.38
N ALA A 33 -11.11 -10.20 4.34
CA ALA A 33 -12.24 -9.70 3.56
C ALA A 33 -12.15 -10.09 2.08
N TRP A 34 -10.99 -9.87 1.45
CA TRP A 34 -10.77 -10.25 0.05
C TRP A 34 -10.76 -11.76 -0.16
N LYS A 35 -10.18 -12.53 0.77
CA LYS A 35 -10.14 -14.00 0.66
C LYS A 35 -11.52 -14.61 0.84
N VAL A 36 -12.34 -14.11 1.76
CA VAL A 36 -13.73 -14.50 1.93
C VAL A 36 -14.51 -14.17 0.66
N GLN A 37 -14.43 -12.93 0.18
CA GLN A 37 -15.13 -12.51 -1.04
C GLN A 37 -14.78 -13.42 -2.23
N ARG A 38 -13.49 -13.71 -2.46
CA ARG A 38 -13.04 -14.56 -3.56
C ARG A 38 -13.40 -16.04 -3.35
N ASP A 39 -13.04 -16.62 -2.20
CA ASP A 39 -13.15 -18.08 -2.00
C ASP A 39 -14.62 -18.51 -1.74
N VAL A 40 -15.48 -17.64 -1.20
CA VAL A 40 -16.93 -17.90 -1.12
C VAL A 40 -17.58 -17.76 -2.50
N SER A 41 -17.28 -16.70 -3.25
CA SER A 41 -17.92 -16.46 -4.55
C SER A 41 -17.45 -17.39 -5.67
N GLU A 42 -16.15 -17.71 -5.72
CA GLU A 42 -15.56 -18.49 -6.82
C GLU A 42 -15.39 -19.97 -6.50
N ARG A 43 -15.22 -20.33 -5.21
CA ARG A 43 -14.83 -21.69 -4.79
C ARG A 43 -15.85 -22.38 -3.88
N GLY A 44 -16.90 -21.68 -3.46
CA GLY A 44 -17.96 -22.23 -2.60
C GLY A 44 -17.47 -22.64 -1.20
N TRP A 45 -16.38 -22.04 -0.72
CA TRP A 45 -15.86 -22.30 0.63
C TRP A 45 -16.78 -21.67 1.69
N THR A 46 -16.77 -22.23 2.90
CA THR A 46 -17.36 -21.56 4.07
C THR A 46 -16.36 -20.56 4.68
N GLU A 47 -16.85 -19.57 5.42
CA GLU A 47 -15.98 -18.61 6.12
C GLU A 47 -15.02 -19.30 7.08
N ASP A 48 -15.44 -20.39 7.73
CA ASP A 48 -14.60 -21.15 8.65
C ASP A 48 -13.43 -21.83 7.93
N GLN A 49 -13.67 -22.39 6.72
CA GLN A 49 -12.59 -22.97 5.90
C GLN A 49 -11.57 -21.90 5.48
N VAL A 50 -12.04 -20.69 5.18
CA VAL A 50 -11.17 -19.55 4.86
C VAL A 50 -10.33 -19.16 6.08
N ARG A 51 -10.93 -19.12 7.28
CA ARG A 51 -10.23 -18.81 8.53
C ARG A 51 -9.15 -19.85 8.85
N GLU A 52 -9.46 -21.13 8.76
CA GLU A 52 -8.49 -22.21 9.00
C GLU A 52 -7.28 -22.16 8.05
N ASP A 53 -7.49 -21.89 6.75
CA ASP A 53 -6.39 -21.76 5.79
C ASP A 53 -5.48 -20.55 6.08
N ILE A 54 -6.05 -19.45 6.59
CA ILE A 54 -5.27 -18.29 7.02
C ILE A 54 -4.45 -18.64 8.27
N GLU A 55 -5.09 -19.19 9.30
CA GLU A 55 -4.45 -19.54 10.57
C GLU A 55 -3.29 -20.53 10.38
N LYS A 56 -3.44 -21.48 9.45
CA LYS A 56 -2.38 -22.44 9.13
C LYS A 56 -1.12 -21.79 8.54
N ARG A 57 -1.26 -20.70 7.78
CA ARG A 57 -0.14 -20.03 7.09
C ARG A 57 0.47 -18.89 7.89
N LEU A 58 -0.28 -18.35 8.85
CA LEU A 58 0.13 -17.20 9.65
C LEU A 58 1.48 -17.41 10.38
N PRO A 59 1.78 -18.57 10.99
CA PRO A 59 3.07 -18.77 11.67
C PRO A 59 4.28 -18.62 10.75
N ASP A 60 4.22 -19.21 9.55
CA ASP A 60 5.30 -19.13 8.57
C ASP A 60 5.41 -17.71 7.97
N PHE A 61 4.26 -17.09 7.69
CA PHE A 61 4.22 -15.70 7.21
C PHE A 61 4.88 -14.75 8.21
N SER A 62 4.46 -14.81 9.49
CA SER A 62 5.00 -13.94 10.54
C SER A 62 6.49 -14.19 10.82
N LYS A 63 6.99 -15.39 10.55
CA LYS A 63 8.39 -15.73 10.80
C LYS A 63 9.33 -15.41 9.63
N TYR A 64 8.88 -15.59 8.40
CA TYR A 64 9.77 -15.54 7.22
C TYR A 64 9.41 -14.45 6.22
N VAL A 65 8.14 -14.03 6.14
CA VAL A 65 7.67 -13.06 5.14
C VAL A 65 7.55 -11.66 5.77
N ASP A 66 6.76 -11.52 6.82
CA ASP A 66 6.48 -10.23 7.47
C ASP A 66 7.72 -9.45 7.92
N PRO A 67 8.78 -10.08 8.49
CA PRO A 67 9.97 -9.35 8.93
C PRO A 67 10.73 -8.64 7.80
N GLN A 68 10.53 -9.02 6.54
CA GLN A 68 11.21 -8.41 5.40
C GLN A 68 10.80 -6.95 5.19
N LYS A 69 9.60 -6.54 5.61
CA LYS A 69 9.11 -5.15 5.46
C LYS A 69 9.94 -4.12 6.23
N ALA A 70 10.65 -4.54 7.29
CA ALA A 70 11.59 -3.69 8.01
C ALA A 70 12.80 -3.29 7.14
N ASN A 71 13.12 -4.09 6.12
CA ASN A 71 14.28 -3.93 5.26
C ASN A 71 13.93 -3.36 3.87
N ALA A 72 12.65 -3.07 3.59
CA ALA A 72 12.23 -2.43 2.35
C ALA A 72 12.57 -0.93 2.36
N ASP A 73 12.82 -0.37 1.17
CA ASP A 73 12.93 1.08 0.96
C ASP A 73 11.55 1.74 0.98
N VAL A 74 10.55 1.03 0.45
CA VAL A 74 9.15 1.46 0.37
C VAL A 74 8.23 0.34 0.81
N VAL A 75 7.22 0.67 1.61
CA VAL A 75 6.12 -0.21 1.96
C VAL A 75 4.82 0.39 1.46
N LEU A 76 4.09 -0.35 0.62
CA LEU A 76 2.70 -0.07 0.29
C LEU A 76 1.83 -0.86 1.25
N ARG A 77 1.24 -0.18 2.22
CA ARG A 77 0.45 -0.79 3.27
C ARG A 77 -1.03 -0.54 3.08
N TYR A 78 -1.82 -1.62 3.08
CA TYR A 78 -3.27 -1.60 2.88
C TYR A 78 -3.96 -1.92 4.20
N GLU A 79 -4.77 -0.98 4.68
CA GLU A 79 -5.56 -1.06 5.90
C GLU A 79 -7.05 -0.84 5.55
N PRO A 80 -7.99 -1.28 6.40
CA PRO A 80 -9.37 -0.83 6.30
C PRO A 80 -9.42 0.70 6.37
N SER A 81 -10.26 1.32 5.54
CA SER A 81 -10.57 2.75 5.65
C SER A 81 -11.12 3.08 7.04
N ASP A 82 -10.95 4.32 7.50
CA ASP A 82 -11.67 4.82 8.68
C ASP A 82 -13.20 4.80 8.48
N LYS A 83 -13.63 4.70 7.21
CA LYS A 83 -15.03 4.59 6.78
C LYS A 83 -15.50 3.13 6.68
N GLY A 84 -14.63 2.17 7.01
CA GLY A 84 -14.89 0.74 6.99
C GLY A 84 -14.68 0.08 5.63
N LEU A 85 -14.66 -1.26 5.63
CA LEU A 85 -14.64 -2.05 4.40
C LEU A 85 -15.96 -1.87 3.61
N PRO A 86 -15.94 -1.88 2.27
CA PRO A 86 -14.84 -2.31 1.39
C PRO A 86 -13.78 -1.25 1.09
N PHE A 87 -13.92 -0.03 1.63
CA PHE A 87 -12.98 1.05 1.37
C PHE A 87 -11.64 0.81 2.08
N LEU A 88 -10.58 1.36 1.50
CA LEU A 88 -9.21 1.13 1.96
C LEU A 88 -8.53 2.44 2.33
N LYS A 89 -7.66 2.32 3.33
CA LYS A 89 -6.60 3.27 3.62
C LYS A 89 -5.30 2.69 3.11
N VAL A 90 -4.68 3.35 2.13
CA VAL A 90 -3.42 2.92 1.54
C VAL A 90 -2.33 3.89 1.94
N LYS A 91 -1.23 3.36 2.48
CA LYS A 91 -0.08 4.14 2.93
C LYS A 91 1.12 3.81 2.05
N LEU A 92 1.73 4.83 1.47
CA LEU A 92 3.05 4.80 0.88
C LEU A 92 4.07 5.23 1.95
N ILE A 93 4.69 4.25 2.61
CA ILE A 93 5.69 4.46 3.65
C ILE A 93 7.07 4.44 3.00
N GLN A 94 7.79 5.55 3.06
CA GLN A 94 9.04 5.75 2.33
C GLN A 94 10.19 6.02 3.30
N LYS A 95 11.24 5.21 3.28
CA LYS A 95 12.45 5.50 4.08
C LYS A 95 13.15 6.74 3.58
N LYS A 96 13.48 7.65 4.50
CA LYS A 96 14.17 8.91 4.16
C LYS A 96 15.59 8.68 3.65
N ASP A 97 16.23 7.60 4.09
CA ASP A 97 17.54 7.13 3.65
C ASP A 97 17.46 6.01 2.59
N GLY A 98 16.25 5.73 2.10
CA GLY A 98 15.99 4.69 1.11
C GLY A 98 16.40 5.09 -0.31
N LYS A 99 16.36 4.11 -1.22
CA LYS A 99 16.71 4.29 -2.64
C LYS A 99 15.56 4.85 -3.50
N PHE A 100 14.38 5.01 -2.91
CA PHE A 100 13.19 5.46 -3.62
C PHE A 100 13.17 7.00 -3.74
N PRO A 101 12.85 7.56 -4.93
CA PRO A 101 12.62 8.99 -5.05
C PRO A 101 11.44 9.40 -4.16
N MET A 102 11.69 10.27 -3.19
CA MET A 102 10.70 10.64 -2.20
C MET A 102 9.52 11.36 -2.87
N ILE A 103 8.33 10.82 -2.65
CA ILE A 103 7.07 11.40 -3.04
C ILE A 103 6.52 12.18 -1.84
N THR A 104 6.22 13.45 -2.03
CA THR A 104 5.67 14.34 -1.01
C THR A 104 4.38 14.99 -1.48
N LEU A 105 3.63 15.52 -0.53
CA LEU A 105 2.39 16.24 -0.76
C LEU A 105 2.55 17.69 -0.28
N LYS A 106 2.21 18.68 -1.12
CA LYS A 106 2.31 20.11 -0.78
C LYS A 106 1.39 20.52 0.37
N LYS A 107 0.22 19.88 0.46
CA LYS A 107 -0.82 20.11 1.46
C LYS A 107 -1.75 18.90 1.52
N ASP A 108 -2.38 18.68 2.66
CA ASP A 108 -3.46 17.68 2.76
C ASP A 108 -4.58 18.00 1.76
N LEU A 109 -5.17 16.94 1.18
CA LEU A 109 -6.25 17.03 0.21
C LEU A 109 -7.49 16.32 0.72
N SER A 110 -8.64 16.91 0.43
CA SER A 110 -9.93 16.28 0.63
C SER A 110 -10.69 16.35 -0.69
N LEU A 111 -10.82 15.19 -1.33
CA LEU A 111 -11.49 15.03 -2.60
C LEU A 111 -12.97 14.75 -2.30
N SER A 112 -13.80 15.76 -2.53
CA SER A 112 -15.25 15.65 -2.43
C SER A 112 -15.86 15.14 -3.74
N GLY A 113 -17.00 14.47 -3.65
CA GLY A 113 -17.66 13.79 -4.77
C GLY A 113 -18.68 12.78 -4.25
N SER A 114 -18.80 11.64 -4.92
CA SER A 114 -19.55 10.47 -4.44
C SER A 114 -19.06 10.00 -3.06
N GLU A 115 -19.98 9.70 -2.12
CA GLU A 115 -19.60 9.06 -0.85
C GLU A 115 -18.90 7.72 -1.14
N PRO A 116 -17.74 7.41 -0.52
CA PRO A 116 -17.19 8.03 0.69
C PRO A 116 -16.29 9.25 0.49
N GLY A 117 -15.87 9.57 -0.74
CA GLY A 117 -14.79 10.51 -1.05
C GLY A 117 -13.41 10.01 -0.59
N ALA A 118 -12.37 10.81 -0.83
CA ALA A 118 -10.99 10.45 -0.48
C ALA A 118 -10.26 11.58 0.27
N GLU A 119 -9.43 11.19 1.25
CA GLU A 119 -8.54 12.10 1.96
C GLU A 119 -7.09 11.69 1.72
N LEU A 120 -6.23 12.64 1.36
CA LEU A 120 -4.79 12.42 1.24
C LEU A 120 -4.05 13.24 2.30
N LYS A 121 -3.14 12.59 3.02
CA LYS A 121 -2.34 13.20 4.09
C LYS A 121 -0.88 12.82 3.95
N MET A 122 0.00 13.70 4.42
CA MET A 122 1.43 13.42 4.52
C MET A 122 1.94 13.72 5.93
N TYR A 123 2.73 12.81 6.48
CA TYR A 123 3.41 13.00 7.76
C TYR A 123 4.72 12.21 7.83
N ASP A 124 5.57 12.61 8.78
CA ASP A 124 6.76 11.85 9.13
C ASP A 124 6.45 10.87 10.27
N ASP A 125 7.06 9.69 10.21
CA ASP A 125 6.91 8.64 11.22
C ASP A 125 8.21 7.84 11.38
N GLU A 126 8.19 6.81 12.22
CA GLU A 126 9.26 5.83 12.39
C GLU A 126 8.78 4.43 11.99
N TRP A 127 9.51 3.78 11.08
CA TRP A 127 9.25 2.41 10.65
C TRP A 127 10.42 1.50 11.01
N PHE A 128 10.24 0.64 12.02
CA PHE A 128 11.28 -0.27 12.52
C PHE A 128 12.60 0.45 12.85
N GLY A 129 12.53 1.61 13.54
CA GLY A 129 13.71 2.42 13.88
C GLY A 129 14.29 3.25 12.75
N SER A 130 13.71 3.19 11.55
CA SER A 130 14.10 4.03 10.41
C SER A 130 13.14 5.22 10.27
N PRO A 131 13.63 6.46 10.11
CA PRO A 131 12.76 7.59 9.84
C PRO A 131 12.12 7.46 8.45
N VAL A 132 10.80 7.65 8.38
CA VAL A 132 10.02 7.52 7.14
C VAL A 132 9.17 8.76 6.90
N THR A 133 8.81 8.98 5.64
CA THR A 133 7.72 9.88 5.24
C THR A 133 6.60 9.03 4.68
N VAL A 134 5.39 9.23 5.22
CA VAL A 134 4.19 8.50 4.83
C VAL A 134 3.30 9.43 4.02
N VAL A 135 2.89 8.98 2.85
CA VAL A 135 1.77 9.56 2.10
C VAL A 135 0.63 8.56 2.17
N GLU A 136 -0.49 8.95 2.75
CA GLU A 136 -1.66 8.08 2.87
C GLU A 136 -2.84 8.62 2.06
N MET A 137 -3.65 7.70 1.55
CA MET A 137 -4.94 7.98 0.93
C MET A 137 -6.00 7.10 1.60
N ASP A 138 -7.06 7.71 2.14
CA ASP A 138 -8.18 7.02 2.76
C ASP A 138 -9.49 7.30 2.02
N GLY A 139 -10.11 6.24 1.50
CA GLY A 139 -11.39 6.28 0.81
C GLY A 139 -11.28 5.88 -0.66
N GLU A 140 -12.11 6.49 -1.51
CA GLU A 140 -12.23 6.12 -2.92
C GLU A 140 -12.25 7.35 -3.82
N ILE A 141 -11.58 7.24 -4.97
CA ILE A 141 -11.65 8.25 -6.04
C ILE A 141 -13.01 8.11 -6.71
N ASP A 142 -13.70 9.24 -6.86
CA ASP A 142 -14.98 9.29 -7.52
C ASP A 142 -14.80 9.00 -9.02
N MET A 143 -15.31 7.87 -9.49
CA MET A 143 -15.15 7.43 -10.89
C MET A 143 -15.75 8.43 -11.89
N ASP A 144 -16.81 9.16 -11.51
CA ASP A 144 -17.42 10.18 -12.36
C ASP A 144 -16.57 11.46 -12.46
N ASN A 145 -15.69 11.69 -11.47
CA ASN A 145 -14.81 12.86 -11.37
C ASN A 145 -13.32 12.47 -11.38
N MET A 146 -12.98 11.28 -11.89
CA MET A 146 -11.64 10.71 -11.80
C MET A 146 -10.59 11.64 -12.40
N ASP A 147 -10.83 12.17 -13.60
CA ASP A 147 -9.88 13.05 -14.29
C ASP A 147 -9.58 14.35 -13.51
N SER A 148 -10.59 14.94 -12.87
CA SER A 148 -10.42 16.19 -12.12
C SER A 148 -9.72 15.92 -10.79
N GLN A 149 -10.08 14.83 -10.11
CA GLN A 149 -9.47 14.42 -8.84
C GLN A 149 -8.01 13.99 -9.02
N LEU A 150 -7.70 13.23 -10.07
CA LEU A 150 -6.31 12.84 -10.35
C LEU A 150 -5.44 14.04 -10.71
N LYS A 151 -5.96 15.01 -11.48
CA LYS A 151 -5.24 16.26 -11.75
C LYS A 151 -4.98 17.07 -10.49
N GLU A 152 -5.95 17.11 -9.57
CA GLU A 152 -5.77 17.78 -8.28
C GLU A 152 -4.70 17.07 -7.43
N ILE A 153 -4.71 15.74 -7.40
CA ILE A 153 -3.67 14.93 -6.74
C ILE A 153 -2.30 15.24 -7.37
N GLU A 154 -2.17 15.11 -8.69
CA GLU A 154 -0.91 15.35 -9.43
C GLU A 154 -0.36 16.76 -9.18
N ALA A 155 -1.21 17.79 -9.20
CA ALA A 155 -0.78 19.17 -8.99
C ALA A 155 -0.20 19.41 -7.58
N ASN A 156 -0.60 18.59 -6.61
CA ASN A 156 -0.18 18.70 -5.21
C ASN A 156 0.87 17.65 -4.81
N MET A 157 1.14 16.65 -5.64
CA MET A 157 2.22 15.69 -5.45
C MET A 157 3.53 16.23 -6.01
N GLU A 158 4.63 15.96 -5.30
CA GLU A 158 6.00 16.27 -5.72
C GLU A 158 6.84 14.99 -5.69
N GLY A 159 7.94 14.98 -6.44
CA GLY A 159 8.84 13.83 -6.50
C GLY A 159 8.41 12.71 -7.46
N LEU A 160 7.24 12.85 -8.10
CA LEU A 160 6.89 12.04 -9.25
C LEU A 160 7.90 12.31 -10.38
N PRO A 161 8.51 11.28 -10.99
CA PRO A 161 9.39 11.43 -12.14
C PRO A 161 8.56 11.70 -13.40
N SER A 162 7.59 12.61 -13.34
CA SER A 162 6.75 12.92 -14.49
C SER A 162 7.57 13.69 -15.51
N LYS A 163 7.74 13.10 -16.70
CA LYS A 163 8.31 13.83 -17.84
C LYS A 163 7.25 14.72 -18.50
N LYS A 164 5.96 14.57 -18.14
CA LYS A 164 4.81 15.37 -18.58
C LYS A 164 3.69 15.39 -17.53
N GLU A 165 2.96 16.50 -17.46
CA GLU A 165 1.69 16.65 -16.73
C GLU A 165 0.66 15.63 -17.26
N GLY A 166 -0.01 14.84 -16.40
CA GLY A 166 -1.03 13.86 -16.79
C GLY A 166 -0.61 12.38 -16.94
N GLU A 167 0.63 11.99 -16.62
CA GLU A 167 1.10 10.60 -16.78
C GLU A 167 0.42 9.58 -15.84
N LEU A 168 -0.18 9.99 -14.71
CA LEU A 168 -0.97 9.07 -13.87
C LEU A 168 -2.42 8.93 -14.36
N THR A 169 -2.83 9.77 -15.30
CA THR A 169 -4.21 9.82 -15.85
C THR A 169 -4.37 9.16 -17.22
N GLU A 170 -3.28 8.75 -17.89
CA GLU A 170 -3.29 8.06 -19.19
C GLU A 170 -3.38 6.52 -19.10
#